data_AF-A0AAW1KJN4-F1
#
_entry.id   AF-A0AAW1KJN4-F1
#
_cell.length_a   1.000
_cell.length_b   1.000
_cell.length_c   1.000
_cell.angle_alpha   90.00
_cell.angle_beta   90.00
_cell.angle_gamma   90.00
#
_symmetry.space_group_name_H-M   'P 1'
#
loop_
_entity.id
_entity.type
_entity.pdbx_description
1 polymer ?
#
loop_
_entity_poly.entity_id
_entity_poly.type
_entity_poly.pdbx_seq_one_letter_code
_entity_poly.pdbx_strand_id
1 'polypeptide(L)'
;MTRNPTKCTSISTTTIREISVIRSKPLFKLQGLRFSTTGVEKSHVYNLVGWIDNLHSAPDQKFHMLNRYIIPRLYYGLQSTTIPDNILGEMDGIVRTAVKCILHLSGHTGSQFIHANIRDGGLGVTQFRYQIPFVLMRRIDRLRALDNIFDGLLKRRSELDVLNRVSRLSANGPP
;
A
#
# COMPACT_ATOMS: atom_id res chain seq x y z
N MET A 1 -21.05 -6.73 -27.10
CA MET A 1 -20.82 -7.45 -25.83
C MET A 1 -20.67 -6.44 -24.69
N THR A 2 -21.79 -6.00 -24.12
CA THR A 2 -21.83 -5.04 -23.01
C THR A 2 -21.50 -5.77 -21.70
N ARG A 3 -20.32 -5.52 -21.11
CA ARG A 3 -19.99 -6.06 -19.78
C ARG A 3 -20.61 -5.17 -18.71
N ASN A 4 -21.42 -5.84 -17.88
CA ASN A 4 -22.23 -5.33 -16.79
C ASN A 4 -21.40 -4.52 -15.76
N PRO A 5 -21.78 -3.28 -15.39
CA PRO A 5 -21.07 -2.46 -14.39
C PRO A 5 -21.06 -3.09 -12.98
N THR A 6 -21.86 -4.13 -12.75
CA THR A 6 -21.97 -4.82 -11.45
C THR A 6 -20.78 -5.72 -11.09
N LYS A 7 -19.85 -6.00 -12.02
CA LYS A 7 -18.66 -6.83 -11.71
C LYS A 7 -17.53 -6.07 -11.00
N CYS A 8 -17.56 -4.73 -10.99
CA CYS A 8 -16.57 -3.93 -10.25
C CYS A 8 -17.05 -3.54 -8.85
N THR A 9 -18.32 -3.79 -8.50
CA THR A 9 -18.92 -3.49 -7.19
C THR A 9 -18.68 -4.57 -6.13
N SER A 10 -18.03 -5.68 -6.48
CA SER A 10 -17.71 -6.75 -5.52
C SER A 10 -16.27 -6.68 -5.00
N ILE A 11 -15.72 -5.48 -4.83
CA ILE A 11 -14.46 -5.30 -4.08
C ILE A 11 -14.78 -5.54 -2.59
N SER A 12 -14.82 -6.83 -2.25
CA SER A 12 -14.37 -7.41 -0.98
C SER A 12 -14.97 -6.87 0.33
N THR A 13 -16.29 -6.70 0.43
CA THR A 13 -16.93 -6.37 1.72
C THR A 13 -16.82 -7.49 2.77
N THR A 14 -16.51 -8.72 2.35
CA THR A 14 -16.60 -9.91 3.23
C THR A 14 -15.30 -10.20 4.00
N THR A 15 -14.13 -9.86 3.48
CA THR A 15 -12.84 -10.18 4.13
C THR A 15 -12.31 -9.05 5.04
N ILE A 16 -12.78 -7.82 4.82
CA ILE A 16 -12.37 -6.63 5.59
C ILE A 16 -12.87 -6.68 7.05
N ARG A 17 -13.82 -7.55 7.37
CA ARG A 17 -14.41 -7.64 8.73
C ARG A 17 -13.47 -8.19 9.80
N GLU A 18 -12.43 -8.95 9.43
CA GLU A 18 -11.51 -9.56 10.41
C GLU A 18 -10.24 -8.74 10.67
N ILE A 19 -9.96 -7.69 9.88
CA ILE A 19 -8.92 -6.69 10.22
C ILE A 19 -9.57 -5.59 11.06
N SER A 20 -10.22 -6.02 12.14
CA SER A 20 -10.70 -5.20 13.22
C SER A 20 -9.51 -4.84 14.13
N VAL A 21 -8.51 -4.12 13.60
CA VAL A 21 -7.70 -3.27 14.49
C VAL A 21 -8.59 -2.10 14.88
N ILE A 22 -9.45 -2.37 15.86
CA ILE A 22 -10.11 -1.45 16.78
C ILE A 22 -10.53 -0.16 16.10
N ARG A 23 -11.73 -0.15 15.51
CA ARG A 23 -12.42 1.08 15.13
C ARG A 23 -12.83 1.83 16.40
N SER A 24 -11.87 2.43 17.09
CA SER A 24 -12.15 3.44 18.10
C SER A 24 -12.49 4.72 17.36
N LYS A 25 -13.65 5.32 17.66
CA LYS A 25 -14.06 6.62 17.09
C LYS A 25 -12.88 7.60 17.22
N PRO A 26 -12.49 8.31 16.14
CA PRO A 26 -11.42 9.28 16.25
C PRO A 26 -11.83 10.37 17.24
N LEU A 27 -10.95 10.67 18.19
CA LEU A 27 -11.16 11.69 19.20
C LEU A 27 -11.09 13.08 18.56
N PHE A 28 -10.11 13.32 17.66
CA PHE A 28 -9.97 14.56 16.90
C PHE A 28 -9.08 14.41 15.65
N LYS A 29 -9.08 15.42 14.76
CA LYS A 29 -8.27 15.48 13.54
C LYS A 29 -7.29 16.67 13.60
N LEU A 30 -6.01 16.43 13.35
CA LEU A 30 -4.96 17.46 13.30
C LEU A 30 -4.09 17.27 12.06
N GLN A 31 -3.89 18.32 11.26
CA GLN A 31 -3.06 18.30 10.03
C GLN A 31 -3.39 17.13 9.09
N GLY A 32 -4.67 16.76 9.01
CA GLY A 32 -5.13 15.64 8.17
C GLY A 32 -4.99 14.24 8.80
N LEU A 33 -4.23 14.10 9.89
CA LEU A 33 -4.14 12.87 10.67
C LEU A 33 -5.29 12.79 11.67
N ARG A 34 -5.82 11.58 11.87
CA ARG A 34 -6.86 11.31 12.86
C ARG A 34 -6.20 10.68 14.08
N PHE A 35 -6.59 11.13 15.26
CA PHE A 35 -6.07 10.65 16.53
C PHE A 35 -7.20 9.96 17.30
N SER A 36 -6.93 8.76 17.77
CA SER A 36 -7.78 7.99 18.66
C SER A 36 -7.14 7.86 20.04
N THR A 37 -7.84 7.25 20.98
CA THR A 37 -7.35 7.00 22.35
C THR A 37 -6.08 6.15 22.39
N THR A 38 -5.83 5.39 21.33
CA THR A 38 -4.65 4.55 21.12
C THR A 38 -3.54 5.25 20.32
N GLY A 39 -3.69 6.53 19.99
CA GLY A 39 -2.76 7.32 19.17
C GLY A 39 -3.25 7.57 17.75
N VAL A 40 -2.35 7.72 16.77
CA VAL A 40 -2.74 8.01 15.38
C VAL A 40 -3.56 6.85 14.79
N GLU A 41 -4.79 7.13 14.36
CA GLU A 41 -5.68 6.19 13.70
C GLU A 41 -5.09 5.81 12.33
N LYS A 42 -4.75 4.54 12.17
CA LYS A 42 -4.12 4.02 10.94
C LYS A 42 -5.18 3.70 9.90
N SER A 43 -5.61 4.71 9.15
CA SER A 43 -6.51 4.53 8.02
C SER A 43 -5.74 4.47 6.71
N HIS A 44 -5.43 3.25 6.24
CA HIS A 44 -4.76 3.08 4.94
C HIS A 44 -5.62 2.30 3.94
N VAL A 45 -6.20 1.16 4.33
CA VAL A 45 -7.01 0.33 3.43
C VAL A 45 -8.38 0.95 3.14
N TYR A 46 -9.10 1.40 4.18
CA TYR A 46 -10.44 2.00 4.03
C TYR A 46 -10.42 3.30 3.23
N ASN A 47 -9.38 4.11 3.40
CA ASN A 47 -9.19 5.32 2.62
C ASN A 47 -8.95 5.02 1.13
N LEU A 48 -8.22 3.95 0.80
CA LEU A 48 -7.94 3.58 -0.59
C LEU A 48 -9.22 3.25 -1.35
N VAL A 49 -10.09 2.39 -0.79
CA VAL A 49 -11.36 2.02 -1.43
C VAL A 49 -12.23 3.26 -1.63
N GLY A 50 -12.41 4.06 -0.58
CA GLY A 50 -13.18 5.30 -0.69
C GLY A 50 -12.59 6.29 -1.71
N TRP A 51 -11.27 6.40 -1.82
CA TRP A 51 -10.66 7.26 -2.84
C TRP A 51 -10.87 6.72 -4.25
N ILE A 52 -10.78 5.41 -4.47
CA ILE A 52 -11.06 4.79 -5.77
C ILE A 52 -12.54 4.98 -6.16
N ASP A 53 -13.46 4.81 -5.23
CA ASP A 53 -14.90 4.94 -5.51
C ASP A 53 -15.29 6.36 -5.89
N ASN A 54 -14.63 7.37 -5.31
CA ASN A 54 -14.88 8.78 -5.60
C ASN A 54 -14.27 9.27 -6.94
N LEU A 55 -13.58 8.42 -7.69
CA LEU A 55 -13.04 8.79 -9.00
C LEU A 55 -14.15 8.81 -10.05
N HIS A 56 -14.66 9.99 -10.37
CA HIS A 56 -15.65 10.19 -11.43
C HIS A 56 -14.98 10.87 -12.64
N SER A 57 -14.41 10.08 -13.54
CA SER A 57 -13.66 10.55 -14.72
C SER A 57 -13.51 9.46 -15.79
N ALA A 58 -12.94 9.81 -16.95
CA ALA A 58 -12.60 8.85 -18.00
C ALA A 58 -11.55 7.81 -17.51
N PRO A 59 -11.52 6.58 -18.08
CA PRO A 59 -10.60 5.51 -17.70
C PRO A 59 -9.12 5.93 -17.58
N ASP A 60 -8.61 6.64 -18.57
CA ASP A 60 -7.20 7.06 -18.59
C ASP A 60 -6.91 8.10 -17.50
N GLN A 61 -7.83 9.03 -17.29
CA GLN A 61 -7.74 10.04 -16.24
C GLN A 61 -7.80 9.38 -14.85
N LYS A 62 -8.66 8.37 -14.68
CA LYS A 62 -8.75 7.59 -13.44
C LYS A 62 -7.44 6.87 -13.14
N PHE A 63 -6.88 6.19 -14.14
CA PHE A 63 -5.61 5.49 -14.01
C PHE A 63 -4.48 6.46 -13.70
N HIS A 64 -4.42 7.59 -14.40
CA HIS A 64 -3.46 8.66 -14.13
C HIS A 64 -3.58 9.17 -12.69
N MET A 65 -4.79 9.43 -12.22
CA MET A 65 -5.02 9.90 -10.84
C MET A 65 -4.58 8.87 -9.80
N LEU A 66 -4.92 7.60 -10.04
CA LEU A 66 -4.53 6.48 -9.17
C LEU A 66 -3.01 6.40 -9.05
N ASN A 67 -2.30 6.34 -10.17
CA ASN A 67 -0.86 6.13 -10.17
C ASN A 67 -0.08 7.38 -9.73
N ARG A 68 -0.54 8.58 -10.08
CA ARG A 68 0.19 9.83 -9.80
C ARG A 68 -0.09 10.40 -8.41
N TYR A 69 -1.29 10.23 -7.86
CA TYR A 69 -1.70 10.90 -6.62
C TYR A 69 -2.08 9.93 -5.51
N ILE A 70 -2.93 8.94 -5.79
CA ILE A 70 -3.47 8.05 -4.76
C ILE A 70 -2.39 7.12 -4.20
N ILE A 71 -1.69 6.39 -5.07
CA ILE A 71 -0.64 5.45 -4.67
C ILE A 71 0.48 6.18 -3.90
N PRO A 72 1.03 7.32 -4.39
CA PRO A 72 2.04 8.06 -3.65
C PRO A 72 1.58 8.57 -2.29
N ARG A 73 0.31 8.97 -2.17
CA ARG A 73 -0.26 9.42 -0.89
C ARG A 73 -0.30 8.30 0.15
N LEU A 74 -0.52 7.06 -0.28
CA LEU A 74 -0.52 5.89 0.61
C LEU A 74 0.88 5.55 1.11
N TYR A 75 1.93 5.81 0.32
CA TYR A 75 3.31 5.52 0.74
C TYR A 75 3.66 6.14 2.08
N TYR A 76 3.25 7.39 2.34
CA TYR A 76 3.56 8.04 3.60
C TYR A 76 2.97 7.30 4.82
N GLY A 77 1.70 6.88 4.71
CA GLY A 77 1.04 6.12 5.77
C GLY A 77 1.62 4.71 5.96
N LEU A 78 2.03 4.10 4.85
CA LEU A 78 2.49 2.71 4.84
C LEU A 78 3.95 2.52 5.27
N GLN A 79 4.74 3.58 5.40
CA GLN A 79 6.13 3.52 5.88
C GLN A 79 6.24 3.37 7.41
N SER A 80 5.19 2.90 8.09
CA SER A 80 5.28 2.54 9.49
C SER A 80 5.88 1.14 9.64
N THR A 81 6.88 1.00 10.51
CA THR A 81 7.52 -0.28 10.87
C THR A 81 6.55 -1.31 11.45
N THR A 82 5.33 -0.90 11.80
CA THR A 82 4.32 -1.73 12.45
C THR A 82 3.38 -2.46 11.48
N ILE A 83 3.35 -2.11 10.19
CA ILE A 83 2.34 -2.62 9.24
C ILE A 83 2.65 -4.04 8.77
N PRO A 84 1.77 -5.03 9.00
CA PRO A 84 2.00 -6.42 8.63
C PRO A 84 2.01 -6.61 7.11
N ASP A 85 2.76 -7.62 6.65
CA ASP A 85 2.91 -7.99 5.23
C ASP A 85 1.57 -8.26 4.54
N ASN A 86 0.66 -8.93 5.26
CA ASN A 86 -0.66 -9.31 4.75
C ASN A 86 -1.47 -8.08 4.30
N ILE A 87 -1.38 -6.97 5.04
CA ILE A 87 -2.08 -5.73 4.70
C ILE A 87 -1.49 -5.10 3.43
N LEU A 88 -0.17 -5.14 3.26
CA LEU A 88 0.47 -4.64 2.03
C LEU A 88 0.03 -5.46 0.81
N GLY A 89 -0.01 -6.79 0.95
CA GLY A 89 -0.47 -7.69 -0.10
C GLY A 89 -1.96 -7.50 -0.47
N GLU A 90 -2.81 -7.25 0.52
CA GLU A 90 -4.23 -6.94 0.30
C GLU A 90 -4.40 -5.61 -0.44
N MET A 91 -3.65 -4.58 -0.06
CA MET A 91 -3.66 -3.29 -0.76
C MET A 91 -3.21 -3.42 -2.21
N ASP A 92 -2.17 -4.21 -2.47
CA ASP A 92 -1.74 -4.53 -3.83
C ASP A 92 -2.85 -5.27 -4.61
N GLY A 93 -3.59 -6.17 -3.96
CA GLY A 93 -4.76 -6.85 -4.53
C GLY A 93 -5.90 -5.90 -4.91
N ILE A 94 -6.23 -4.95 -4.03
CA ILE A 94 -7.24 -3.91 -4.28
C ILE A 94 -6.81 -3.04 -5.45
N VAL A 95 -5.56 -2.56 -5.48
CA VAL A 95 -5.04 -1.74 -6.58
C VAL A 95 -5.08 -2.51 -7.91
N ARG A 96 -4.64 -3.79 -7.95
CA ARG A 96 -4.71 -4.60 -9.18
C ARG A 96 -6.15 -4.73 -9.68
N THR A 97 -7.09 -5.00 -8.78
CA THR A 97 -8.51 -5.12 -9.13
C THR A 97 -9.06 -3.80 -9.65
N ALA A 98 -8.74 -2.69 -8.98
CA ALA A 98 -9.13 -1.36 -9.40
C ALA A 98 -8.57 -0.99 -10.78
N VAL A 99 -7.28 -1.25 -11.04
CA VAL A 99 -6.66 -1.01 -12.36
C VAL A 99 -7.34 -1.84 -13.45
N LYS A 100 -7.59 -3.13 -13.19
CA LYS A 100 -8.31 -4.00 -14.14
C LYS A 100 -9.71 -3.48 -14.43
N CYS A 101 -10.42 -3.00 -13.41
CA CYS A 101 -11.74 -2.40 -13.55
C CYS A 101 -11.72 -1.08 -14.33
N ILE A 102 -10.82 -0.17 -13.99
CA ILE A 102 -10.69 1.15 -14.61
C ILE A 102 -10.38 1.01 -16.10
N LEU A 103 -9.41 0.17 -16.45
CA LEU A 103 -8.93 -0.03 -17.83
C LEU A 103 -9.71 -1.11 -18.58
N HIS A 104 -10.76 -1.68 -17.98
CA HIS A 104 -11.57 -2.77 -18.54
C HIS A 104 -10.76 -4.00 -19.00
N LEU A 105 -9.66 -4.29 -18.29
CA LEU A 105 -8.79 -5.43 -18.61
C LEU A 105 -9.47 -6.77 -18.32
N SER A 106 -9.01 -7.82 -18.98
CA SER A 106 -9.50 -9.17 -18.69
C SER A 106 -9.09 -9.62 -17.29
N GLY A 107 -9.91 -10.45 -16.64
CA GLY A 107 -9.58 -11.03 -15.34
C GLY A 107 -8.28 -11.84 -15.36
N HIS A 108 -8.00 -12.49 -16.50
CA HIS A 108 -6.81 -13.31 -16.75
C HIS A 108 -5.53 -12.51 -17.01
N THR A 109 -5.61 -11.17 -17.07
CA THR A 109 -4.42 -10.32 -17.21
C THR A 109 -3.47 -10.57 -16.05
N GLY A 110 -2.22 -10.95 -16.36
CA GLY A 110 -1.19 -11.22 -15.38
C GLY A 110 -0.91 -10.00 -14.50
N SER A 111 -0.64 -10.23 -13.22
CA SER A 111 -0.19 -9.17 -12.29
C SER A 111 1.13 -8.55 -12.73
N GLN A 112 2.00 -9.34 -13.37
CA GLN A 112 3.27 -8.89 -13.92
C GLN A 112 3.10 -7.73 -14.91
N PHE A 113 2.12 -7.80 -15.80
CA PHE A 113 1.84 -6.70 -16.76
C PHE A 113 1.47 -5.38 -16.06
N ILE A 114 0.73 -5.46 -14.96
CA ILE A 114 0.32 -4.27 -14.19
C ILE A 114 1.52 -3.60 -13.52
N HIS A 115 2.47 -4.41 -13.04
CA HIS A 115 3.61 -3.93 -12.27
C HIS A 115 4.89 -3.72 -13.08
N ALA A 116 4.96 -4.29 -14.29
CA ALA A 116 6.06 -4.11 -15.21
C ALA A 116 6.26 -2.63 -15.56
N ASN A 117 7.51 -2.27 -15.85
CA ASN A 117 7.87 -0.90 -16.18
C ASN A 117 7.19 -0.45 -17.48
N ILE A 118 6.89 0.84 -17.57
CA ILE A 118 6.28 1.45 -18.77
C ILE A 118 7.21 1.29 -19.99
N ARG A 119 8.53 1.32 -19.77
CA ARG A 119 9.54 1.11 -20.81
C ARG A 119 9.47 -0.29 -21.44
N ASP A 120 9.04 -1.28 -20.66
CA ASP A 120 8.93 -2.67 -21.07
C ASP A 120 7.51 -3.00 -21.58
N GLY A 121 6.67 -1.98 -21.75
CA GLY A 121 5.28 -2.12 -22.20
C GLY A 121 4.27 -2.43 -21.08
N GLY A 122 4.68 -2.33 -19.81
CA GLY A 122 3.79 -2.49 -18.66
C GLY A 122 3.04 -1.21 -18.26
N LEU A 123 2.21 -1.32 -17.21
CA LEU A 123 1.46 -0.16 -16.69
C LEU A 123 2.24 0.66 -15.65
N GLY A 124 3.37 0.17 -15.14
CA GLY A 124 4.22 0.89 -14.19
C GLY A 124 3.59 1.14 -12.83
N VAL A 125 2.63 0.30 -12.41
CA VAL A 125 2.00 0.42 -11.08
C VAL A 125 2.91 -0.22 -10.05
N THR A 126 3.36 0.55 -9.09
CA THR A 126 4.27 0.07 -8.04
C THR A 126 3.56 -0.81 -7.01
N GLN A 127 4.24 -1.86 -6.54
CA GLN A 127 3.74 -2.75 -5.48
C GLN A 127 4.15 -2.21 -4.10
N PHE A 128 3.19 -2.08 -3.18
CA PHE A 128 3.44 -1.67 -1.80
C PHE A 128 4.29 -2.68 -1.05
N ARG A 129 4.03 -3.97 -1.25
CA ARG A 129 4.78 -5.07 -0.63
C ARG A 129 6.29 -4.97 -0.86
N TYR A 130 6.72 -4.44 -2.00
CA TYR A 130 8.15 -4.29 -2.33
C TYR A 130 8.70 -2.90 -2.07
N GLN A 131 7.94 -1.88 -2.44
CA GLN A 131 8.43 -0.51 -2.36
C GLN A 131 8.58 -0.04 -0.90
N ILE A 132 7.68 -0.47 0.00
CA ILE A 132 7.74 -0.06 1.41
C ILE A 132 8.99 -0.61 2.11
N PRO A 133 9.27 -1.92 2.08
CA PRO A 133 10.49 -2.46 2.68
C PRO A 133 11.75 -1.85 2.07
N PHE A 134 11.78 -1.66 0.75
CA PHE A 134 12.92 -1.05 0.08
C PHE A 134 13.21 0.38 0.60
N VAL A 135 12.16 1.21 0.72
CA VAL A 135 12.30 2.57 1.26
C VAL A 135 12.73 2.54 2.73
N LEU A 136 12.19 1.63 3.53
CA LEU A 136 12.57 1.48 4.95
C LEU A 136 14.01 1.03 5.13
N MET A 137 14.45 0.03 4.37
CA MET A 137 15.83 -0.46 4.40
C MET A 137 16.80 0.65 4.02
N ARG A 138 16.53 1.36 2.91
CA ARG A 138 17.36 2.49 2.48
C ARG A 138 17.45 3.60 3.52
N ARG A 139 16.39 3.84 4.29
CA ARG A 139 16.42 4.80 5.41
C ARG A 139 17.28 4.30 6.56
N ILE A 140 17.14 3.05 6.95
CA ILE A 140 17.96 2.44 8.00
C ILE A 140 19.44 2.49 7.63
N ASP A 141 19.78 2.14 6.40
CA ASP A 141 21.17 2.17 5.92
C ASP A 141 21.75 3.59 5.90
N ARG A 142 20.93 4.59 5.54
CA ARG A 142 21.33 6.00 5.65
C ARG A 142 21.57 6.43 7.09
N LEU A 143 20.69 6.05 8.01
CA LEU A 143 20.84 6.39 9.43
C LEU A 143 22.07 5.72 10.04
N ARG A 144 22.35 4.47 9.67
CA ARG A 144 23.59 3.76 10.06
C ARG A 144 24.85 4.47 9.57
N ALA A 145 24.82 4.99 8.34
CA ALA A 145 25.96 5.70 7.78
C ALA A 145 26.20 7.06 8.44
N LEU A 146 25.17 7.66 9.04
CA LEU A 146 25.25 8.98 9.68
C LEU A 146 25.62 8.90 11.17
N ASP A 147 25.07 7.94 11.91
CA ASP A 147 25.19 7.90 13.38
C ASP A 147 25.67 6.55 13.93
N ASN A 148 26.87 6.55 14.53
CA ASN A 148 27.44 5.38 15.22
C ASN A 148 26.59 4.92 16.42
N ILE A 149 25.85 5.84 17.05
CA ILE A 149 24.93 5.53 18.16
C ILE A 149 23.77 4.67 17.64
N PHE A 150 23.23 5.01 16.48
CA PHE A 150 22.12 4.26 15.87
C PHE A 150 22.57 2.86 15.47
N ASP A 151 23.80 2.69 14.98
CA ASP A 151 24.38 1.37 14.72
C ASP A 151 24.52 0.53 16.01
N GLY A 152 24.88 1.16 17.13
CA GLY A 152 24.91 0.52 18.45
C GLY A 152 23.54 0.11 18.98
N LEU A 153 22.49 0.92 18.73
CA LEU A 153 21.12 0.62 19.10
C LEU A 153 20.53 -0.54 18.28
N LEU A 154 20.81 -0.56 16.98
CA LEU A 154 20.35 -1.61 16.06
C LEU A 154 20.89 -2.99 16.37
N LYS A 155 22.06 -3.07 17.03
CA LYS A 155 22.64 -4.33 17.52
C LYS A 155 21.93 -4.87 18.77
N ARG A 156 20.99 -4.12 19.36
CA ARG A 156 20.23 -4.52 20.54
C ARG A 156 18.99 -5.36 20.13
N ARG A 157 18.74 -6.47 20.84
CA ARG A 157 17.85 -7.59 20.45
C ARG A 157 16.48 -7.23 19.86
N SER A 158 15.82 -6.16 20.33
CA SER A 158 14.49 -5.74 19.85
C SER A 158 14.51 -5.07 18.47
N GLU A 159 15.62 -4.43 18.08
CA GLU A 159 15.75 -3.75 16.79
C GLU A 159 16.22 -4.70 15.67
N LEU A 160 16.87 -5.81 16.03
CA LEU A 160 17.12 -6.92 15.11
C LEU A 160 15.81 -7.50 14.56
N ASP A 161 14.72 -7.50 15.32
CA ASP A 161 13.42 -7.96 14.83
C ASP A 161 12.83 -7.03 13.75
N VAL A 162 13.06 -5.72 13.87
CA VAL A 162 12.66 -4.74 12.84
C VAL A 162 13.47 -4.94 11.57
N LEU A 163 14.78 -5.15 11.70
CA LEU A 163 15.66 -5.47 10.57
C LEU A 163 15.29 -6.80 9.91
N ASN A 164 15.10 -7.85 10.70
CA ASN A 164 14.72 -9.17 10.21
C ASN A 164 13.37 -9.12 9.51
N ARG A 165 12.44 -8.32 10.02
CA ARG A 165 11.15 -8.07 9.37
C ARG A 165 11.32 -7.33 8.04
N VAL A 166 12.02 -6.19 8.02
CA VAL A 166 12.24 -5.43 6.78
C VAL A 166 12.97 -6.28 5.74
N SER A 167 13.96 -7.05 6.19
CA SER A 167 14.69 -8.02 5.36
C SER A 167 13.78 -9.12 4.82
N ARG A 168 12.91 -9.73 5.64
CA ARG A 168 11.91 -10.71 5.18
C ARG A 168 10.93 -10.14 4.15
N LEU A 169 10.51 -8.89 4.34
CA LEU A 169 9.63 -8.22 3.38
C LEU A 169 10.38 -7.91 2.06
N SER A 170 11.69 -7.62 2.13
CA SER A 170 12.53 -7.37 0.96
C SER A 170 12.98 -8.64 0.23
N ALA A 171 13.15 -9.76 0.93
CA ALA A 171 13.71 -11.01 0.39
C ALA A 171 12.77 -11.72 -0.60
N ASN A 172 11.46 -11.49 -0.50
CA ASN A 172 10.45 -12.10 -1.37
C ASN A 172 10.26 -11.34 -2.69
N GLY A 173 11.35 -10.80 -3.27
CA GLY A 173 11.40 -9.77 -4.33
C GLY A 173 10.42 -9.95 -5.51
N PRO A 174 10.25 -8.90 -6.34
CA PRO A 174 9.29 -8.94 -7.43
C PRO A 174 9.58 -10.10 -8.38
N PRO A 175 8.53 -10.74 -8.96
CA PRO A 175 8.71 -11.77 -9.97
C PRO A 175 9.42 -11.23 -11.21
#